data_AF-A0A841E1M8-F1
#
_entry.id   AF-A0A841E1M8-F1
#
_cell.length_a   1.000
_cell.length_b   1.000
_cell.length_c   1.000
_cell.angle_alpha   90.00
_cell.angle_beta   90.00
_cell.angle_gamma   90.00
#
_symmetry.space_group_name_H-M   'P 1'
#
loop_
_entity.id
_entity.type
_entity.pdbx_description
1 polymer ?
#
loop_
_entity_poly.entity_id
_entity_poly.type
_entity_poly.pdbx_seq_one_letter_code
_entity_poly.pdbx_strand_id
1 'polypeptide(L)'
;MIRQARSSLGYSQYAVANELVRVSGNDALTREEVARWERGKRIPGPYWRKWICTVLELSLGEVEVAARFARAARWSCEVTRAASVRR
;
A
#
# COMPACT_ATOMS: atom_id res chain seq x y z
N MET A 1 -2.48 7.59 -4.03
CA MET A 1 -3.72 6.82 -3.82
C MET A 1 -4.00 6.57 -2.33
N ILE A 2 -3.36 5.63 -1.63
CA ILE A 2 -3.68 5.29 -0.21
C ILE A 2 -3.67 6.53 0.70
N ARG A 3 -2.60 7.34 0.65
CA ARG A 3 -2.50 8.59 1.41
C ARG A 3 -3.66 9.56 1.13
N GLN A 4 -4.08 9.63 -0.13
CA GLN A 4 -5.13 10.55 -0.56
C GLN A 4 -6.49 10.09 -0.04
N ALA A 5 -6.81 8.81 -0.21
CA ALA A 5 -8.03 8.21 0.35
C ALA A 5 -8.11 8.38 1.86
N ARG A 6 -7.00 8.11 2.56
CA ARG A 6 -6.89 8.33 4.01
C ARG A 6 -7.18 9.79 4.38
N SER A 7 -6.54 10.75 3.71
CA SER A 7 -6.74 12.18 4.00
C SER A 7 -8.18 12.62 3.71
N SER A 8 -8.80 12.11 2.65
CA SER A 8 -10.21 12.42 2.33
C SER A 8 -11.18 11.93 3.40
N LEU A 9 -10.88 10.81 4.05
CA LEU A 9 -11.66 10.27 5.18
C LEU A 9 -11.28 10.90 6.53
N GLY A 10 -10.34 11.85 6.56
CA GLY A 10 -9.89 12.48 7.80
C GLY A 10 -9.07 11.56 8.73
N TYR A 11 -8.67 10.39 8.25
CA TYR A 11 -7.94 9.43 9.08
C TYR A 11 -6.47 9.80 9.26
N SER A 12 -5.93 9.58 10.46
CA SER A 12 -4.48 9.58 10.69
C SER A 12 -3.87 8.23 10.30
N GLN A 13 -2.54 8.14 10.15
CA GLN A 13 -1.88 6.86 9.86
C GLN A 13 -2.11 5.83 10.98
N TYR A 14 -2.20 6.30 12.23
CA TYR A 14 -2.55 5.46 13.39
C TYR A 14 -4.00 4.99 13.34
N ALA A 15 -4.92 5.88 12.95
CA ALA A 15 -6.34 5.51 12.82
C ALA A 15 -6.53 4.38 11.80
N VAL A 16 -5.90 4.49 10.63
CA VAL A 16 -5.93 3.42 9.62
C VAL A 16 -5.28 2.13 10.13
N ALA A 17 -4.17 2.22 10.85
CA ALA A 17 -3.51 1.03 11.39
C ALA A 17 -4.41 0.31 12.40
N ASN A 18 -4.98 1.05 13.36
CA ASN A 18 -5.89 0.50 14.37
C ASN A 18 -7.15 -0.10 13.73
N GLU A 19 -7.70 0.58 12.72
CA GLU A 19 -8.85 0.11 11.97
C GLU A 19 -8.54 -1.21 11.24
N LEU A 20 -7.40 -1.28 10.56
CA LEU A 20 -6.94 -2.48 9.86
C LEU A 20 -6.72 -3.65 10.82
N VAL A 21 -6.10 -3.41 11.98
CA VAL A 21 -5.95 -4.45 13.03
C VAL A 21 -7.32 -4.92 13.49
N ARG A 22 -8.25 -4.00 13.74
CA ARG A 22 -9.60 -4.31 14.21
C ARG A 22 -10.40 -5.16 13.22
N VAL A 23 -10.38 -4.81 11.92
CA VAL A 23 -11.16 -5.55 10.90
C VAL A 23 -10.48 -6.85 10.47
N SER A 24 -9.15 -6.90 10.45
CA SER A 24 -8.39 -8.08 10.01
C SER A 24 -8.18 -9.11 11.12
N GLY A 25 -8.30 -8.70 12.38
CA GLY A 25 -7.95 -9.51 13.55
C GLY A 25 -6.44 -9.76 13.70
N ASN A 26 -5.60 -9.07 12.91
CA ASN A 26 -4.16 -9.26 12.89
C ASN A 26 -3.47 -8.03 13.47
N ASP A 27 -2.89 -8.18 14.67
CA ASP A 27 -2.22 -7.15 15.45
C ASP A 27 -0.78 -6.84 14.99
N ALA A 28 -0.23 -7.63 14.06
CA ALA A 28 1.12 -7.43 13.54
C ALA A 28 1.23 -6.19 12.62
N LEU A 29 0.11 -5.56 12.25
CA LEU A 29 0.13 -4.36 11.41
C LEU A 29 0.38 -3.11 12.24
N THR A 30 1.46 -2.41 11.91
CA THR A 30 1.85 -1.16 12.57
C THR A 30 1.64 0.06 11.68
N ARG A 31 1.62 1.23 12.30
CA ARG A 31 1.58 2.53 11.60
C ARG A 31 2.75 2.71 10.62
N GLU A 32 3.92 2.14 10.90
CA GLU A 32 5.08 2.16 10.01
C GLU A 32 4.81 1.40 8.70
N GLU A 33 4.07 0.29 8.76
CA GLU A 33 3.70 -0.48 7.58
C GLU A 33 2.75 0.31 6.67
N VAL A 34 1.76 1.00 7.26
CA VAL A 34 0.89 1.96 6.55
C VAL A 34 1.74 3.05 5.88
N ALA A 35 2.69 3.65 6.62
CA ALA A 35 3.56 4.68 6.09
C ALA A 35 4.46 4.17 4.94
N ARG A 36 4.85 2.89 4.93
CA ARG A 36 5.61 2.27 3.83
C ARG A 36 4.76 2.12 2.58
N TRP A 37 3.49 1.75 2.71
CA TRP A 37 2.56 1.64 1.59
C TRP A 37 2.25 3.00 0.98
N GLU A 38 2.01 4.01 1.80
CA GLU A 38 1.75 5.38 1.32
C GLU A 38 2.89 5.97 0.50
N ARG A 39 4.13 5.68 0.91
CA ARG A 39 5.35 6.10 0.22
C ARG A 39 5.73 5.21 -0.96
N GLY A 40 4.99 4.12 -1.21
CA GLY A 40 5.30 3.14 -2.25
C GLY A 40 6.57 2.31 -1.99
N LYS A 41 7.15 2.37 -0.79
CA LYS A 41 8.33 1.58 -0.40
C LYS A 41 8.02 0.09 -0.33
N ARG A 42 6.76 -0.24 -0.01
CA ARG A 42 6.25 -1.60 0.02
C ARG A 42 4.90 -1.64 -0.66
N ILE A 43 4.66 -2.68 -1.45
CA ILE A 43 3.37 -2.90 -2.09
C ILE A 43 2.58 -3.81 -1.14
N PRO A 44 1.39 -3.40 -0.68
CA PRO A 44 0.58 -4.23 0.21
C PRO A 44 0.27 -5.56 -0.46
N GLY A 45 0.35 -6.67 0.29
CA GLY A 45 0.05 -8.01 -0.20
C GLY A 45 -1.44 -8.19 -0.54
N PRO A 46 -1.83 -9.24 -1.28
CA PRO A 46 -3.23 -9.49 -1.65
C PRO A 46 -4.19 -9.54 -0.44
N TYR A 47 -3.74 -10.14 0.67
CA TYR A 47 -4.49 -10.16 1.93
C TYR A 47 -4.82 -8.75 2.43
N TRP A 48 -3.81 -7.89 2.58
CA TRP A 48 -3.98 -6.52 3.07
C TRP A 48 -4.75 -5.63 2.11
N ARG A 49 -4.70 -5.86 0.80
CA ARG A 49 -5.47 -5.06 -0.16
C ARG A 49 -6.97 -5.13 0.09
N LYS A 50 -7.49 -6.31 0.40
CA LYS A 50 -8.91 -6.48 0.71
C LYS A 50 -9.33 -5.58 1.87
N TRP A 51 -8.57 -5.64 2.97
CA TRP A 51 -8.82 -4.81 4.15
C TRP A 51 -8.63 -3.32 3.91
N ILE A 52 -7.59 -2.92 3.17
CA ILE A 52 -7.38 -1.51 2.80
C ILE A 52 -8.57 -0.98 1.98
N CYS A 53 -9.13 -1.79 1.07
CA CYS A 53 -10.30 -1.41 0.30
C CYS A 53 -11.53 -1.24 1.19
N THR A 54 -11.75 -2.16 2.14
CA THR A 54 -12.83 -2.06 3.11
C THR A 54 -12.71 -0.82 4.00
N VAL A 55 -11.50 -0.53 4.51
CA VAL A 55 -11.26 0.56 5.48
C VAL A 55 -11.23 1.94 4.84
N LEU A 56 -10.70 2.04 3.62
CA LEU A 56 -10.56 3.31 2.90
C LEU A 56 -11.64 3.53 1.85
N GLU A 57 -12.67 2.68 1.82
CA GLU A 57 -13.77 2.74 0.86
C GLU A 57 -13.29 2.79 -0.60
N LEU A 58 -12.23 2.03 -0.91
CA LEU A 58 -11.63 1.96 -2.24
C LEU A 58 -12.15 0.77 -3.03
N SER A 59 -12.24 0.90 -4.35
CA SER A 59 -12.53 -0.22 -5.23
C SER A 59 -11.33 -1.17 -5.31
N LEU A 60 -11.55 -2.46 -5.02
CA LEU A 60 -10.50 -3.49 -5.08
C LEU A 60 -9.84 -3.55 -6.46
N GLY A 61 -10.62 -3.36 -7.53
CA GLY A 61 -10.10 -3.34 -8.90
C GLY A 61 -9.09 -2.22 -9.13
N GLU A 62 -9.38 -1.01 -8.64
CA GLU A 62 -8.47 0.15 -8.76
C GLU A 62 -7.18 -0.08 -7.97
N VAL A 63 -7.29 -0.64 -6.75
CA VAL A 63 -6.14 -0.95 -5.91
C VAL A 63 -5.26 -2.05 -6.52
N GLU A 64 -5.87 -3.07 -7.14
CA GLU A 64 -5.13 -4.13 -7.83
C GLU A 64 -4.42 -3.62 -9.07
N VAL A 65 -5.09 -2.79 -9.89
CA VAL A 65 -4.49 -2.15 -11.06
C VAL A 65 -3.31 -1.27 -10.64
N ALA A 66 -3.49 -0.40 -9.63
CA ALA A 66 -2.42 0.41 -9.08
C ALA A 66 -1.26 -0.43 -8.54
N ALA A 67 -1.54 -1.55 -7.86
CA ALA A 67 -0.52 -2.48 -7.37
C ALA A 67 0.21 -3.22 -8.51
N ARG A 68 -0.44 -3.48 -9.65
CA ARG A 68 0.21 -4.05 -10.84
C ARG A 68 1.15 -3.02 -11.48
N PHE A 69 0.69 -1.79 -11.67
CA PHE A 69 1.53 -0.71 -12.18
C PHE A 69 2.72 -0.40 -11.26
N ALA A 70 2.52 -0.35 -9.95
CA ALA A 70 3.62 -0.13 -8.99
C ALA A 70 4.65 -1.26 -9.03
N ARG A 71 4.24 -2.52 -9.24
CA ARG A 71 5.18 -3.64 -9.43
C ARG A 71 5.95 -3.51 -10.73
N ALA A 72 5.27 -3.21 -11.84
CA ALA A 72 5.90 -3.03 -13.15
C ALA A 72 6.89 -1.86 -13.16
N ALA A 73 6.54 -0.74 -12.52
CA ALA A 73 7.43 0.42 -12.38
C ALA A 73 8.68 0.10 -11.55
N ARG A 74 8.55 -0.72 -10.49
CA ARG A 74 9.73 -1.23 -9.75
C ARG A 74 10.58 -2.15 -10.61
N TRP A 75 9.96 -3.09 -11.33
CA TRP A 75 10.68 -3.98 -12.25
C TRP A 75 11.46 -3.18 -13.29
N SER A 76 10.83 -2.16 -13.88
CA SER A 76 11.49 -1.30 -14.86
C SER A 76 12.63 -0.49 -14.23
N CYS A 77 12.45 0.12 -13.05
CA CYS A 77 13.51 0.86 -12.36
C CYS A 77 14.66 -0.05 -11.89
N GLU A 78 14.37 -1.28 -11.48
CA GLU A 78 15.35 -2.27 -11.03
C GLU A 78 16.15 -2.84 -12.21
N VAL A 79 15.52 -3.15 -13.34
CA VAL A 79 16.19 -3.57 -14.59
C VAL A 79 17.09 -2.44 -15.13
N THR A 80 16.61 -1.20 -15.14
CA THR A 80 17.43 -0.05 -15.57
C THR A 80 18.60 0.22 -14.61
N ARG A 81 18.41 0.08 -13.28
CA ARG A 81 19.51 0.19 -12.30
C ARG A 81 20.52 -0.95 -12.43
N ALA A 82 20.07 -2.19 -12.57
CA ALA A 82 20.93 -3.35 -12.71
C ALA A 82 21.75 -3.29 -14.01
N ALA A 83 21.19 -2.71 -15.08
CA ALA A 83 21.92 -2.44 -16.32
C ALA A 83 22.98 -1.33 -16.18
N SER A 84 22.79 -0.37 -15.26
CA SER A 84 23.72 0.75 -15.04
C SER A 84 24.90 0.41 -14.11
N VAL A 85 24.80 -0.63 -13.27
CA VAL A 85 25.85 -1.05 -12.31
C VAL A 85 26.91 -1.96 -12.94
N ARG A 86 26.71 -2.42 -14.19
CA ARG A 86 27.71 -3.21 -14.95
C ARG A 86 28.54 -2.36 -15.92
N ARG A 87 29.15 -1.27 -15.46
CA ARG A 87 30.21 -0.57 -16.21
C ARG A 87 31.43 -0.36 -15.34
#